data_AF-A0A069D6L6-F1
#
_entry.id   AF-A0A069D6L6-F1
#
_cell.length_a   1.000
_cell.length_b   1.000
_cell.length_c   1.000
_cell.angle_alpha   90.00
_cell.angle_beta   90.00
_cell.angle_gamma   90.00
#
_symmetry.space_group_name_H-M   'P 1'
#
loop_
_entity.id
_entity.type
_entity.pdbx_description
1 polymer ?
#
loop_
_entity_poly.entity_id
_entity_poly.type
_entity_poly.pdbx_seq_one_letter_code
_entity_poly.pdbx_strand_id
1 'polypeptide(L)'
;MVRRNAHTAVVTVPGSGGKVVNGEWVNGESPTQLEVKGHYDPVSNSRVVIKVNSQGNEKEVHGEFYTRAKAVKEASHLHIDSIGIDVDIISWEQYQSHSVIYV
;
A
#
# COMPACT_ATOMS: atom_id res chain seq x y z
N MET A 1 10.73 -13.45 24.20
CA MET A 1 11.25 -12.39 23.31
C MET A 1 10.55 -12.55 21.96
N VAL A 2 9.49 -11.78 21.68
CA VAL A 2 8.74 -11.90 20.43
C VAL A 2 9.57 -11.28 19.31
N ARG A 3 10.02 -12.10 18.36
CA ARG A 3 10.50 -11.60 17.07
C ARG A 3 9.28 -11.03 16.36
N ARG A 4 9.07 -9.71 16.46
CA ARG A 4 8.16 -9.03 15.54
C ARG A 4 8.74 -9.27 14.16
N ASN A 5 8.01 -9.97 13.29
CA ASN A 5 8.44 -10.25 11.91
C ASN A 5 8.51 -8.91 11.17
N ALA A 6 9.64 -8.23 11.32
CA ALA A 6 9.89 -6.94 10.75
C ALA A 6 10.30 -7.16 9.29
N HIS A 7 9.39 -6.81 8.39
CA HIS A 7 9.60 -6.84 6.97
C HIS A 7 9.91 -5.42 6.47
N THR A 8 10.65 -5.34 5.37
CA THR A 8 10.74 -4.11 4.58
C THR A 8 9.86 -4.31 3.36
N ALA A 9 8.81 -3.50 3.23
CA ALA A 9 7.97 -3.44 2.06
C ALA A 9 8.49 -2.33 1.12
N VAL A 10 8.42 -2.58 -0.17
CA VAL A 10 8.54 -1.54 -1.20
C VAL A 10 7.12 -1.16 -1.60
N VAL A 11 6.74 0.08 -1.33
CA VAL A 11 5.42 0.63 -1.67
C VAL A 11 5.57 1.51 -2.90
N THR A 12 4.78 1.24 -3.93
CA THR A 12 4.74 2.06 -5.14
C THR A 12 3.64 3.10 -5.03
N VAL A 13 4.01 4.36 -5.26
CA VAL A 13 3.10 5.48 -5.50
C VAL A 13 3.12 5.75 -7.01
N PRO A 14 1.98 5.63 -7.72
CA PRO A 14 1.91 5.90 -9.14
C PRO A 14 2.20 7.39 -9.36
N GLY A 15 2.99 7.69 -10.38
CA GLY A 15 3.17 9.06 -10.79
C GLY A 15 1.92 9.61 -11.48
N SER A 16 1.84 10.93 -11.60
CA SER A 16 0.85 11.55 -12.48
C SER A 16 1.19 11.08 -13.90
N GLY A 17 0.30 10.36 -14.60
CA GLY A 17 0.57 9.96 -15.97
C GLY A 17 0.88 11.16 -16.88
N GLY A 18 1.48 10.91 -18.05
CA GLY A 18 1.63 11.95 -19.07
C GLY A 18 0.28 12.54 -19.49
N LYS A 19 0.27 13.84 -19.82
CA LYS A 19 -0.92 14.56 -20.25
C LYS A 19 -0.60 15.45 -21.44
N VAL A 20 -1.59 15.65 -22.30
CA VAL A 20 -1.49 16.63 -23.37
C VAL A 20 -1.78 18.02 -22.80
N VAL A 21 -0.84 18.95 -22.94
CA VAL A 21 -1.02 20.37 -22.61
C VAL A 21 -0.79 21.17 -23.87
N ASN A 22 -1.81 21.93 -24.31
CA ASN A 22 -1.75 22.75 -25.53
C ASN A 22 -1.34 21.98 -26.81
N GLY A 23 -1.74 20.71 -26.92
CA GLY A 23 -1.40 19.86 -28.08
C GLY A 23 -0.04 19.16 -27.99
N GLU A 24 0.78 19.45 -26.96
CA GLU A 24 2.04 18.76 -26.72
C GLU A 24 1.91 17.71 -25.62
N TRP A 25 2.53 16.55 -25.83
CA TRP A 25 2.63 15.51 -24.80
C TRP A 25 3.65 15.91 -23.74
N VAL A 26 3.17 16.12 -22.51
CA VAL A 26 4.00 16.36 -21.34
C VAL A 26 4.07 15.06 -20.54
N ASN A 27 5.27 14.48 -20.41
CA ASN A 27 5.47 13.36 -19.51
C ASN A 27 5.14 13.78 -18.08
N GLY A 28 4.33 12.96 -17.41
CA GLY A 28 4.05 13.17 -16.01
C GLY A 28 5.12 12.51 -15.13
N GLU A 29 4.95 12.60 -13.82
CA GLU A 29 5.94 12.10 -12.88
C GLU A 29 6.10 10.58 -12.99
N SER A 30 7.33 10.08 -12.83
CA SER A 30 7.56 8.64 -12.74
C SER A 30 6.99 8.09 -11.43
N PRO A 31 6.56 6.81 -11.40
CA PRO A 31 6.23 6.15 -10.14
C PRO A 31 7.36 6.26 -9.13
N THR A 32 7.00 6.52 -7.87
CA THR A 32 7.95 6.63 -6.76
C THR A 32 7.86 5.37 -5.92
N GLN A 33 9.01 4.82 -5.54
CA GLN A 33 9.10 3.69 -4.63
C GLN A 33 9.50 4.17 -3.24
N LEU A 34 8.80 3.69 -2.22
CA LEU A 34 9.02 4.00 -0.81
C LEU A 34 9.38 2.72 -0.08
N GLU A 35 10.53 2.69 0.59
CA GLU A 35 10.86 1.61 1.51
C GLU A 35 10.18 1.83 2.86
N VAL A 36 9.37 0.88 3.28
CA VAL A 36 8.54 0.96 4.48
C VAL A 36 8.81 -0.24 5.37
N LYS A 37 9.32 0.01 6.58
CA LYS A 37 9.52 -1.05 7.59
C LYS A 37 8.24 -1.28 8.39
N GLY A 38 7.84 -2.53 8.55
CA GLY A 38 6.60 -2.89 9.23
C GLY A 38 6.49 -4.38 9.55
N HIS A 39 5.31 -4.82 9.96
CA HIS A 39 4.98 -6.24 10.05
C HIS A 39 3.78 -6.56 9.16
N TYR A 40 3.76 -7.76 8.61
CA TYR A 40 2.69 -8.27 7.77
C TYR A 40 1.94 -9.37 8.51
N ASP A 41 0.64 -9.20 8.66
CA ASP A 41 -0.27 -10.19 9.22
C ASP A 41 -1.24 -10.65 8.12
N PRO A 42 -1.24 -11.93 7.72
CA PRO A 42 -2.25 -12.45 6.80
C PRO A 42 -3.62 -12.47 7.48
N VAL A 43 -4.70 -12.21 6.75
CA VAL A 43 -6.05 -12.28 7.31
C VAL A 43 -6.37 -13.74 7.69
N SER A 44 -6.80 -13.94 8.93
CA SER A 44 -7.31 -15.23 9.39
C SER A 44 -8.76 -15.42 8.93
N ASN A 45 -9.11 -16.62 8.45
CA ASN A 45 -10.45 -17.00 7.94
C ASN A 45 -11.64 -16.79 8.91
N SER A 46 -11.42 -16.31 10.14
CA SER A 46 -12.46 -16.07 11.14
C SER A 46 -13.13 -14.70 11.05
N ARG A 47 -12.57 -13.73 10.31
CA ARG A 47 -13.14 -12.39 10.17
C ARG A 47 -12.94 -11.86 8.76
N VAL A 48 -14.04 -11.52 8.09
CA VAL A 48 -14.02 -10.76 6.83
C VAL A 48 -13.89 -9.27 7.17
N VAL A 49 -12.89 -8.61 6.60
CA VAL A 49 -12.71 -7.16 6.67
C VAL A 49 -12.90 -6.60 5.27
N ILE A 50 -13.78 -5.61 5.13
CA ILE A 50 -14.05 -4.93 3.86
C ILE A 50 -13.50 -3.50 3.94
N LYS A 51 -12.81 -3.07 2.88
CA LYS A 51 -12.29 -1.71 2.71
C LYS A 51 -12.71 -1.15 1.36
N VAL A 52 -12.79 0.17 1.27
CA VAL A 52 -13.11 0.86 0.02
C VAL A 52 -11.81 1.29 -0.64
N ASN A 53 -11.58 0.84 -1.87
CA ASN A 53 -10.40 1.22 -2.62
C ASN A 53 -10.48 2.65 -3.17
N SER A 54 -9.40 3.13 -3.78
CA SER A 54 -9.34 4.48 -4.37
C SER A 54 -10.38 4.77 -5.46
N GLN A 55 -10.98 3.72 -6.05
CA GLN A 55 -12.05 3.82 -7.06
C GLN A 55 -13.45 3.85 -6.44
N GLY A 56 -13.58 3.73 -5.11
CA GLY A 56 -14.87 3.64 -4.43
C GLY A 56 -15.46 2.22 -4.38
N ASN A 57 -14.70 1.20 -4.77
CA ASN A 57 -15.16 -0.18 -4.77
C ASN A 57 -14.84 -0.86 -3.44
N GLU A 58 -15.79 -1.62 -2.91
CA GLU A 58 -15.56 -2.50 -1.77
C GLU A 58 -14.67 -3.69 -2.17
N LYS A 59 -13.67 -3.97 -1.33
CA LYS A 59 -12.71 -5.06 -1.48
C LYS A 59 -12.52 -5.77 -0.15
N GLU A 60 -12.47 -7.09 -0.21
CA GLU A 60 -12.09 -7.91 0.93
C GLU A 60 -10.58 -7.77 1.15
N VAL A 61 -10.20 -7.59 2.42
CA VAL A 61 -8.80 -7.54 2.84
C VAL A 61 -8.29 -8.97 2.98
N HIS A 62 -7.14 -9.24 2.38
CA HIS A 62 -6.40 -10.49 2.45
C HIS A 62 -5.12 -10.39 3.28
N GLY A 63 -4.65 -9.17 3.58
CA GLY A 63 -3.52 -8.93 4.46
C GLY A 63 -3.46 -7.53 5.05
N GLU A 64 -2.74 -7.41 6.17
CA GLU A 64 -2.55 -6.14 6.87
C GLU A 64 -1.06 -5.90 7.10
N PHE A 65 -0.55 -4.78 6.58
CA PHE A 65 0.83 -4.35 6.82
C PHE A 65 0.88 -3.13 7.74
N TYR A 66 1.38 -3.32 8.95
CA TYR A 66 1.43 -2.31 9.99
C TYR A 66 2.78 -1.62 10.00
N THR A 67 2.78 -0.29 9.96
CA THR A 67 4.00 0.53 9.87
C THR A 67 3.91 1.82 10.67
N ARG A 68 5.05 2.45 10.95
CA ARG A 68 5.12 3.81 11.51
C ARG A 68 5.19 4.91 10.44
N ALA A 69 5.36 4.53 9.18
CA ALA A 69 5.35 5.47 8.08
C ALA A 69 4.00 6.20 7.99
N LYS A 70 4.02 7.43 7.47
CA LYS A 70 2.79 8.18 7.24
C LYS A 70 2.03 7.59 6.06
N ALA A 71 0.71 7.49 6.19
CA ALA A 71 -0.13 6.99 5.12
C ALA A 71 0.00 7.86 3.87
N VAL A 72 0.18 7.21 2.72
CA VAL A 72 0.17 7.84 1.40
C VAL A 72 -1.08 7.37 0.67
N LYS A 73 -2.00 8.29 0.39
CA LYS A 73 -3.32 7.97 -0.14
C LYS A 73 -3.26 7.41 -1.56
N GLU A 74 -2.26 7.84 -2.31
CA GLU A 74 -2.03 7.50 -3.70
C GLU A 74 -1.30 6.16 -3.85
N ALA A 75 -0.77 5.58 -2.78
CA ALA A 75 -0.05 4.31 -2.83
C ALA A 75 -0.92 3.21 -3.46
N SER A 76 -0.37 2.49 -4.44
CA SER A 76 -1.12 1.57 -5.27
C SER A 76 -0.68 0.12 -5.13
N HIS A 77 0.57 -0.12 -4.74
CA HIS A 77 1.13 -1.47 -4.77
C HIS A 77 2.11 -1.70 -3.61
N LEU A 78 2.10 -2.91 -3.06
CA LEU A 78 2.93 -3.34 -1.94
C LEU A 78 3.67 -4.63 -2.31
N HIS A 79 4.99 -4.57 -2.21
CA HIS A 79 5.88 -5.71 -2.44
C HIS A 79 6.71 -6.02 -1.18
N ILE A 80 6.75 -7.27 -0.74
CA ILE A 80 7.58 -7.74 0.37
C ILE A 80 8.36 -8.97 -0.07
N ASP A 81 9.60 -8.73 -0.50
CA ASP A 81 10.51 -9.77 -1.01
C ASP A 81 10.71 -10.93 -0.03
N SER A 82 10.95 -10.62 1.26
CA SER A 82 11.27 -11.61 2.29
C SER A 82 10.22 -12.70 2.53
N ILE A 83 8.98 -12.49 2.08
CA ILE A 83 7.87 -13.45 2.20
C ILE A 83 7.11 -13.65 0.88
N GLY A 84 7.61 -13.09 -0.23
CA GLY A 84 7.02 -13.25 -1.57
C GLY A 84 5.62 -12.64 -1.74
N ILE A 85 5.30 -11.56 -1.02
CA ILE A 85 4.04 -10.84 -1.20
C ILE A 85 4.21 -9.77 -2.28
N ASP A 86 3.31 -9.74 -3.26
CA ASP A 86 3.30 -8.79 -4.38
C ASP A 86 1.86 -8.50 -4.77
N VAL A 87 1.27 -7.43 -4.24
CA VAL A 87 -0.19 -7.21 -4.24
C VAL A 87 -0.55 -5.73 -4.32
N ASP A 88 -1.73 -5.45 -4.85
CA ASP A 88 -2.28 -4.10 -4.91
C ASP A 88 -2.77 -3.63 -3.54
N ILE A 89 -2.56 -2.35 -3.26
CA ILE A 89 -3.04 -1.70 -2.04
C ILE A 89 -4.52 -1.36 -2.22
N ILE A 90 -5.35 -1.83 -1.29
CA ILE A 90 -6.76 -1.43 -1.19
C ILE A 90 -6.83 -0.03 -0.57
N SER A 91 -6.25 0.13 0.62
CA SER A 91 -6.20 1.42 1.32
C SER A 91 -5.00 1.50 2.27
N TRP A 92 -4.49 2.72 2.48
CA TRP A 92 -3.50 3.01 3.51
C TRP A 92 -4.11 3.97 4.53
N GLU A 93 -4.37 3.48 5.74
CA GLU A 93 -5.05 4.25 6.79
C GLU A 93 -4.09 4.69 7.89
N GLN A 94 -4.24 5.96 8.31
CA GLN A 94 -3.45 6.56 9.38
C GLN A 94 -4.19 6.46 10.72
N TYR A 95 -3.52 5.90 11.72
CA TYR A 95 -3.93 5.95 13.13
C TYR A 95 -3.00 6.87 13.94
N GLN A 96 -3.31 7.06 15.23
CA GLN A 96 -2.56 7.95 16.10
C GLN A 96 -1.08 7.54 16.27
N SER A 97 -0.80 6.24 16.38
CA SER A 97 0.55 5.72 16.71
C SER A 97 1.23 4.96 15.56
N HIS A 98 0.47 4.58 14.53
CA HIS A 98 0.91 3.77 13.40
C HIS A 98 -0.02 4.01 12.20
N SER A 99 0.28 3.39 11.08
CA SER A 99 -0.60 3.28 9.91
C SER A 99 -0.68 1.82 9.47
N VAL A 100 -1.72 1.48 8.73
CA VAL A 100 -1.98 0.13 8.24
C VAL A 100 -2.26 0.20 6.75
N ILE A 101 -1.55 -0.63 5.99
CA ILE A 101 -1.81 -0.87 4.57
C ILE A 101 -2.66 -2.13 4.48
N TYR A 102 -3.86 -1.99 3.95
CA TYR A 102 -4.78 -3.08 3.69
C TYR A 102 -4.58 -3.53 2.24
N VAL A 103 -4.35 -4.83 2.06
CA VAL A 103 -4.16 -5.51 0.76
C VAL A 103 -5.13 -6.67 0.62
#